data_AF-A0A7C0W0S4-F1
#
_entry.id   AF-A0A7C0W0S4-F1
#
_cell.length_a   1.000
_cell.length_b   1.000
_cell.length_c   1.000
_cell.angle_alpha   90.00
_cell.angle_beta   90.00
_cell.angle_gamma   90.00
#
_symmetry.space_group_name_H-M   'P 1'
#
loop_
_entity.id
_entity.type
_entity.pdbx_description
1 polymer ?
#
loop_
_entity_poly.entity_id
_entity_poly.type
_entity_poly.pdbx_seq_one_letter_code
_entity_poly.pdbx_strand_id
1 'polypeptide(L)'
;AIELNTEAILKATKVDGIYESDPLKNSKAIKFHSLGFLEFLNKGLKVMDATSISLCMENNIPVIVFNFNTTGNIRRVVFGEKIGTIVKGG
;
A
#
# COMPACT_ATOMS: atom_id res chain seq x y z
N ALA A 1 -5.31 -13.85 5.56
CA ALA A 1 -5.02 -12.65 6.35
C ALA A 1 -6.03 -12.49 7.46
N ILE A 2 -7.31 -12.32 7.13
CA ILE A 2 -8.40 -12.21 8.10
C ILE A 2 -8.50 -13.45 9.00
N GLU A 3 -8.48 -14.64 8.40
CA GLU A 3 -8.49 -15.91 9.14
C GLU A 3 -7.27 -16.12 10.05
N LEU A 4 -6.21 -15.33 9.87
CA LEU A 4 -4.95 -15.42 10.62
C LEU A 4 -4.78 -14.26 11.61
N ASN A 5 -5.80 -13.41 11.81
CA ASN A 5 -5.76 -12.24 12.70
C ASN A 5 -4.54 -11.34 12.46
N THR A 6 -4.21 -11.07 11.18
CA THR A 6 -3.07 -10.24 10.83
C THR A 6 -3.32 -8.77 11.10
N GLU A 7 -2.35 -8.08 11.70
CA GLU A 7 -2.42 -6.64 11.99
C GLU A 7 -2.23 -5.74 10.75
N ALA A 8 -1.58 -6.24 9.70
CA ALA A 8 -1.37 -5.51 8.45
C ALA A 8 -1.08 -6.47 7.27
N ILE A 9 -1.38 -6.00 6.05
CA ILE A 9 -0.93 -6.61 4.80
C ILE A 9 0.32 -5.90 4.30
N LEU A 10 1.37 -6.67 4.00
CA LEU A 10 2.59 -6.16 3.38
C LEU A 10 2.60 -6.47 1.89
N LYS A 11 2.44 -5.44 1.05
CA LYS A 11 2.47 -5.56 -0.41
C LYS A 11 3.83 -5.11 -0.95
N ALA A 12 4.67 -6.10 -1.25
CA ALA A 12 5.95 -5.91 -1.93
C ALA A 12 5.74 -5.51 -3.41
N THR A 13 6.41 -4.45 -3.86
CA THR A 13 6.41 -4.02 -5.27
C THR A 13 7.82 -3.63 -5.73
N LYS A 14 7.97 -3.33 -7.04
CA LYS A 14 9.23 -2.83 -7.61
C LYS A 14 9.44 -1.32 -7.41
N VAL A 15 8.37 -0.60 -7.07
CA VAL A 15 8.39 0.85 -6.81
C VAL A 15 8.28 1.09 -5.30
N ASP A 16 8.61 2.29 -4.86
CA ASP A 16 8.69 2.68 -3.45
C ASP A 16 7.37 3.20 -2.86
N GLY A 17 6.23 2.86 -3.46
CA GLY A 17 4.90 3.15 -2.93
C GLY A 17 3.82 3.21 -4.01
N ILE A 18 2.67 3.76 -3.64
CA ILE A 18 1.55 4.05 -4.52
C ILE A 18 1.69 5.50 -5.03
N TYR A 19 1.47 5.68 -6.33
CA TYR A 19 1.57 6.95 -7.02
C TYR A 19 0.24 7.33 -7.67
N GLU A 20 0.01 8.62 -7.90
CA GLU A 20 -1.19 9.10 -8.60
C GLU A 20 -1.26 8.62 -10.06
N SER A 21 -0.11 8.32 -10.64
CA SER A 21 0.06 7.80 -12.00
C SER A 21 1.32 6.94 -12.06
N ASP A 22 1.50 6.17 -13.13
CA ASP A 22 2.65 5.27 -13.26
C ASP A 22 3.97 6.07 -13.29
N PRO A 23 4.84 5.96 -12.26
CA PRO A 23 6.07 6.73 -12.18
C PRO A 23 7.10 6.34 -13.26
N LEU A 24 6.94 5.16 -13.89
CA LEU A 24 7.78 4.75 -15.00
C LEU A 24 7.41 5.45 -16.31
N LYS A 25 6.20 6.01 -16.40
CA LYS A 25 5.69 6.73 -17.58
C LYS A 25 5.57 8.23 -17.36
N ASN A 26 5.28 8.64 -16.13
CA ASN A 26 5.15 10.03 -15.73
C ASN A 26 6.18 10.39 -14.67
N SER A 27 7.21 11.15 -15.06
CA SER A 27 8.25 11.62 -14.13
C SER A 27 7.73 12.62 -13.09
N LYS A 28 6.54 13.19 -13.28
CA LYS A 28 5.88 14.08 -12.32
C LYS A 28 4.94 13.33 -11.37
N ALA A 29 4.86 12.01 -11.43
CA ALA A 29 3.96 11.24 -10.58
C ALA A 29 4.26 11.47 -9.10
N ILE A 30 3.26 11.96 -8.36
CA ILE A 30 3.37 12.19 -6.93
C ILE A 30 3.06 10.90 -6.16
N LYS A 31 3.95 10.56 -5.22
CA LYS A 31 3.77 9.42 -4.30
C LYS A 31 2.85 9.80 -3.14
N PHE A 32 1.94 8.90 -2.79
CA PHE A 32 1.13 9.04 -1.57
C PHE A 32 1.91 8.52 -0.35
N HIS A 33 1.86 9.22 0.77
CA HIS A 33 2.39 8.68 2.05
C HIS A 33 1.36 7.82 2.77
N SER A 34 0.11 8.27 2.79
CA SER A 34 -1.03 7.54 3.29
C SER A 34 -2.23 7.78 2.39
N LEU A 35 -3.13 6.80 2.32
CA LEU A 35 -4.32 6.86 1.48
C LEU A 35 -5.50 6.18 2.19
N GLY A 36 -6.71 6.70 2.00
CA GLY A 36 -7.93 6.01 2.44
C GLY A 36 -8.29 4.85 1.52
N PHE A 37 -8.99 3.83 2.03
CA PHE A 37 -9.51 2.73 1.19
C PHE A 37 -10.44 3.22 0.08
N LEU A 38 -11.37 4.13 0.39
CA LEU A 38 -12.28 4.71 -0.60
C LEU A 38 -11.55 5.56 -1.63
N GLU A 39 -10.52 6.31 -1.19
CA GLU A 39 -9.68 7.08 -2.10
C GLU A 39 -8.90 6.16 -3.06
N PHE A 40 -8.41 5.02 -2.57
CA PHE A 40 -7.75 4.00 -3.39
C PHE A 40 -8.67 3.51 -4.52
N LEU A 41 -9.89 3.14 -4.15
CA LEU A 41 -10.90 2.61 -5.07
C LEU A 41 -11.34 3.67 -6.08
N ASN A 42 -11.64 4.89 -5.62
CA ASN A 42 -12.10 6.00 -6.47
C ASN A 42 -11.03 6.45 -7.48
N LYS A 43 -9.74 6.41 -7.11
CA LYS A 43 -8.63 6.72 -8.02
C LYS A 43 -8.27 5.57 -8.96
N GLY A 44 -8.87 4.38 -8.79
CA GLY A 44 -8.61 3.23 -9.65
C GLY A 44 -7.15 2.75 -9.64
N LEU A 45 -6.48 2.88 -8.48
CA LEU A 45 -5.05 2.59 -8.35
C LEU A 45 -4.78 1.09 -8.52
N LYS A 46 -3.89 0.73 -9.44
CA LYS A 46 -3.67 -0.68 -9.87
C LYS A 46 -2.62 -1.44 -9.05
N VAL A 47 -2.48 -1.12 -7.77
CA VAL A 47 -1.45 -1.75 -6.91
C VAL A 47 -1.93 -3.06 -6.27
N MET A 48 -3.23 -3.16 -6.04
CA MET A 48 -3.92 -4.35 -5.55
C MET A 48 -5.29 -4.41 -6.21
N ASP A 49 -5.87 -5.61 -6.35
CA ASP A 49 -7.21 -5.74 -6.92
C ASP A 49 -8.26 -5.13 -5.98
N ALA A 50 -9.37 -4.64 -6.56
CA ALA A 50 -10.42 -3.96 -5.82
C ALA A 50 -11.07 -4.86 -4.76
N THR A 51 -11.25 -6.15 -5.05
CA THR A 51 -11.85 -7.12 -4.13
C THR A 51 -11.02 -7.28 -2.87
N SER A 52 -9.70 -7.47 -3.01
CA SER A 52 -8.78 -7.57 -1.87
C SER A 52 -8.75 -6.30 -1.04
N ILE A 53 -8.83 -5.12 -1.67
CA ILE A 53 -8.87 -3.83 -0.96
C ILE A 53 -10.19 -3.68 -0.18
N SER A 54 -11.32 -4.01 -0.78
CA SER A 54 -12.62 -4.00 -0.09
C SER A 54 -12.62 -4.94 1.11
N LEU A 55 -12.05 -6.13 0.96
CA LEU A 55 -11.93 -7.09 2.04
C LEU A 55 -11.06 -6.57 3.20
N CYS A 56 -9.96 -5.87 2.89
CA CYS A 56 -9.12 -5.20 3.89
C CYS A 56 -9.86 -4.05 4.57
N MET A 57 -10.68 -3.30 3.83
CA MET A 57 -11.50 -2.21 4.35
C MET A 57 -12.55 -2.71 5.35
N GLU A 58 -13.30 -3.76 5.00
CA GLU A 58 -14.33 -4.37 5.86
C GLU A 58 -13.77 -4.88 7.19
N ASN A 59 -12.53 -5.35 7.18
CA ASN A 59 -11.86 -5.92 8.36
C ASN A 59 -10.89 -4.93 9.03
N ASN A 60 -10.85 -3.69 8.55
CA ASN A 60 -9.95 -2.62 9.00
C ASN A 60 -8.46 -3.04 9.05
N ILE A 61 -8.02 -3.84 8.08
CA ILE A 61 -6.64 -4.33 7.98
C ILE A 61 -5.85 -3.36 7.08
N PRO A 62 -4.89 -2.58 7.61
CA PRO A 62 -4.10 -1.67 6.81
C PRO A 62 -3.22 -2.41 5.81
N VAL A 63 -2.98 -1.79 4.65
CA VAL A 63 -2.13 -2.32 3.58
C VAL A 63 -0.92 -1.41 3.42
N ILE A 64 0.28 -1.97 3.58
CA ILE A 64 1.55 -1.24 3.45
C ILE A 64 2.21 -1.66 2.14
N VAL A 65 2.32 -0.72 1.21
CA VAL A 65 2.95 -0.93 -0.10
C VAL A 65 4.36 -0.38 -0.07
N PHE A 66 5.37 -1.22 -0.34
CA PHE A 66 6.78 -0.82 -0.26
C PHE A 66 7.64 -1.46 -1.35
N ASN A 67 8.85 -0.90 -1.55
CA ASN A 67 9.83 -1.46 -2.47
C ASN A 67 10.56 -2.64 -1.82
N PHE A 68 10.46 -3.81 -2.43
CA PHE A 68 11.15 -5.03 -1.96
C PHE A 68 12.64 -5.05 -2.31
N ASN A 69 13.04 -4.39 -3.40
CA ASN A 69 14.42 -4.39 -3.88
C ASN A 69 15.37 -3.55 -3.01
N THR A 70 14.84 -2.72 -2.11
CA THR A 70 15.65 -1.95 -1.18
C THR A 70 16.03 -2.80 0.02
N THR A 71 17.34 -3.09 0.16
CA THR A 71 17.87 -3.86 1.28
C THR A 71 17.43 -3.27 2.62
N GLY A 72 16.87 -4.13 3.48
CA GLY A 72 16.39 -3.75 4.80
C GLY A 72 14.95 -3.22 4.86
N ASN A 73 14.27 -2.95 3.73
CA ASN A 73 12.92 -2.38 3.78
C ASN A 73 11.91 -3.27 4.50
N ILE A 74 11.93 -4.59 4.31
CA ILE A 74 11.01 -5.49 5.04
C ILE A 74 11.13 -5.29 6.55
N ARG A 75 12.38 -5.26 7.05
CA ARG A 75 12.66 -5.00 8.46
C ARG A 75 12.06 -3.67 8.87
N ARG A 76 12.38 -2.59 8.16
CA ARG A 76 11.91 -1.23 8.44
C ARG A 76 10.38 -1.14 8.49
N VAL A 77 9.67 -1.81 7.56
CA VAL A 77 8.20 -1.85 7.56
C VAL A 77 7.69 -2.53 8.83
N VAL A 78 8.23 -3.70 9.18
CA VAL A 78 7.81 -4.46 10.36
C VAL A 78 8.08 -3.70 11.66
N PHE A 79 9.14 -2.89 11.71
CA PHE A 79 9.44 -2.00 12.85
C PHE A 79 8.60 -0.70 12.85
N GLY A 80 7.67 -0.52 11.93
CA GLY A 80 6.76 0.63 11.89
C GLY A 80 7.39 1.91 11.32
N GLU A 81 8.53 1.82 10.62
CA GLU A 81 9.08 2.98 9.93
C GLU A 81 8.14 3.41 8.79
N LYS A 82 8.05 4.73 8.58
CA LYS A 82 7.23 5.34 7.53
C LYS A 82 7.90 5.18 6.16
N ILE A 83 7.85 3.96 5.62
CA ILE A 83 8.32 3.66 4.27
C ILE A 83 7.17 3.23 3.38
N GLY A 84 7.26 3.56 2.10
CA GLY A 84 6.20 3.22 1.16
C GLY A 84 4.98 4.12 1.27
N THR A 85 3.82 3.50 1.06
CA THR A 85 2.49 4.09 1.21
C THR A 85 1.63 3.18 2.08
N ILE A 86 0.88 3.77 3.01
CA ILE A 86 -0.05 3.04 3.87
C ILE A 86 -1.49 3.33 3.42
N VAL A 87 -2.24 2.28 3.08
CA VAL A 87 -3.68 2.36 2.84
C VAL A 87 -4.40 1.90 4.09
N LYS A 88 -5.26 2.74 4.67
CA LYS A 88 -5.97 2.42 5.93
C LYS A 88 -7.31 3.14 6.04
N GLY A 89 -8.13 2.69 6.99
CA GLY A 89 -9.33 3.40 7.44
C GLY A 89 -8.95 4.66 8.21
N GLY A 90 -9.81 5.68 8.15
CA GLY A 90 -9.71 6.89 8.97
C GLY A 90 -10.00 6.60 10.44
#